data_AF-A0AA51C7R2-F1
#
_entry.id   AF-A0AA51C7R2-F1
#
_cell.length_a   1.000
_cell.length_b   1.000
_cell.length_c   1.000
_cell.angle_alpha   90.00
_cell.angle_beta   90.00
_cell.angle_gamma   90.00
#
_symmetry.space_group_name_H-M   'P 1'
#
loop_
_entity.id
_entity.type
_entity.pdbx_description
1 polymer ?
#
loop_
_entity_poly.entity_id
_entity_poly.type
_entity_poly.pdbx_seq_one_letter_code
_entity_poly.pdbx_strand_id
1 'polypeptide(L)'
;MKQDKEKAGFFKTYFNPGFVLMSVMIGGGFATGREILQFGGIYGAKGWIVGVAIAIGFAVLSMLSFEIARLYRVYDYRSHLKIYAGPLTIVFDIIYFILSLLILSVMSSATGNILQETIGLPYYAGVILIVILAAIVIFFGQSFIEKVEVWGGLLLYISYIIFAFLAISGRTDNIIRVFAEADTHFLKPGTNINVLALFWVGLLYVGYNSLTLTTCFFVLRRQKKRKEALWSGLIAGCMVIIPWLLTYFALMAYYPSKEVFGAPVPWLAMMQNVGSWVVVLFSIVCGWTLVATAVGIMNAVIDRLDKQLLENNKQSLSRSQKAIITTAYLIGSVFLSKIGIIDLIAKGYTLMSYGLIASFIIPLITVGLYKIIKKDKYPGKSHLSDEDTFQKQAI
;
A
#
# COMPACT_ATOMS: atom_id res chain seq x y z
N MET A 1 -17.07 18.14 27.71
CA MET A 1 -15.64 18.34 27.38
C MET A 1 -14.65 17.28 27.88
N LYS A 2 -14.93 16.45 28.91
CA LYS A 2 -14.02 15.34 29.31
C LYS A 2 -14.17 14.06 28.46
N GLN A 3 -15.36 13.75 27.94
CA GLN A 3 -15.59 12.58 27.09
C GLN A 3 -14.94 12.66 25.69
N ASP A 4 -14.73 13.85 25.13
CA ASP A 4 -14.13 14.00 23.79
C ASP A 4 -12.60 13.79 23.77
N LYS A 5 -11.91 14.05 24.89
CA LYS A 5 -10.46 13.80 25.00
C LYS A 5 -10.11 12.31 25.12
N GLU A 6 -10.99 11.50 25.73
CA GLU A 6 -10.79 10.06 25.92
C GLU A 6 -11.19 9.25 24.68
N LYS A 7 -12.32 9.58 24.04
CA LYS A 7 -12.77 8.96 22.77
C LYS A 7 -11.79 9.22 21.62
N ALA A 8 -11.21 10.42 21.55
CA ALA A 8 -10.15 10.72 20.60
C ALA A 8 -8.89 9.87 20.85
N GLY A 9 -8.63 9.42 22.08
CA GLY A 9 -7.52 8.52 22.40
C GLY A 9 -7.73 7.10 21.88
N PHE A 10 -8.90 6.50 22.10
CA PHE A 10 -9.21 5.14 21.64
C PHE A 10 -9.14 5.01 20.12
N PHE A 11 -9.89 5.85 19.40
CA PHE A 11 -9.92 5.80 17.93
C PHE A 11 -8.52 6.01 17.32
N LYS A 12 -7.77 7.00 17.83
CA LYS A 12 -6.40 7.29 17.35
C LYS A 12 -5.40 6.18 17.65
N THR A 13 -5.61 5.41 18.71
CA THR A 13 -4.71 4.32 19.10
C THR A 13 -4.96 3.04 18.28
N TYR A 14 -6.23 2.71 18.03
CA TYR A 14 -6.59 1.44 17.40
C TYR A 14 -6.82 1.53 15.88
N PHE A 15 -7.49 2.57 15.40
CA PHE A 15 -7.97 2.65 14.01
C PHE A 15 -7.08 3.53 13.12
N ASN A 16 -6.53 4.61 13.65
CA ASN A 16 -5.73 5.55 12.86
C ASN A 16 -4.54 4.90 12.14
N PRO A 17 -3.78 3.95 12.74
CA PRO A 17 -2.73 3.25 12.01
C PRO A 17 -3.24 2.49 10.78
N GLY A 18 -4.43 1.88 10.87
CA GLY A 18 -5.09 1.21 9.75
C GLY A 18 -5.50 2.17 8.64
N PHE A 19 -6.09 3.32 8.98
CA PHE A 19 -6.45 4.35 7.98
C PHE A 19 -5.22 4.93 7.27
N VAL A 20 -4.13 5.18 7.99
CA VAL A 20 -2.86 5.68 7.40
C VAL A 20 -2.20 4.61 6.54
N LEU A 21 -2.19 3.35 6.97
CA LEU A 21 -1.71 2.23 6.15
C LEU A 21 -2.50 2.16 4.83
N MET A 22 -3.81 2.28 4.93
CA MET A 22 -4.73 2.19 3.80
C MET A 22 -4.59 3.32 2.79
N SER A 23 -4.45 4.57 3.26
CA SER A 23 -4.33 5.72 2.37
C SER A 23 -3.11 5.62 1.46
N VAL A 24 -2.01 5.03 1.95
CA VAL A 24 -0.80 4.84 1.15
C VAL A 24 -0.87 3.58 0.30
N MET A 25 -1.46 2.50 0.82
CA MET A 25 -1.55 1.22 0.11
C MET A 25 -2.50 1.27 -1.09
N ILE A 26 -3.55 2.07 -1.03
CA ILE A 26 -4.45 2.23 -2.17
C ILE A 26 -3.81 3.20 -3.18
N GLY A 27 -2.76 2.73 -3.86
CA GLY A 27 -2.08 3.45 -4.94
C GLY A 27 -2.74 3.21 -6.31
N GLY A 28 -2.07 3.58 -7.41
CA GLY A 28 -2.69 3.52 -8.74
C GLY A 28 -3.11 2.13 -9.22
N GLY A 29 -2.35 1.08 -8.89
CA GLY A 29 -2.72 -0.30 -9.22
C GLY A 29 -3.97 -0.75 -8.48
N PHE A 30 -4.06 -0.44 -7.19
CA PHE A 30 -5.22 -0.73 -6.36
C PHE A 30 -6.43 0.10 -6.81
N ALA A 31 -6.27 1.42 -6.94
CA ALA A 31 -7.29 2.40 -7.27
C ALA A 31 -8.05 2.06 -8.57
N THR A 32 -7.33 1.53 -9.55
CA THR A 32 -7.87 1.12 -10.85
C THR A 32 -8.54 -0.25 -10.83
N GLY A 33 -8.29 -1.07 -9.81
CA GLY A 33 -8.71 -2.48 -9.71
C GLY A 33 -7.77 -3.44 -10.44
N ARG A 34 -6.78 -2.93 -11.17
CA ARG A 34 -5.84 -3.71 -12.01
C ARG A 34 -4.97 -4.65 -11.20
N GLU A 35 -4.59 -4.20 -10.00
CA GLU A 35 -3.75 -4.96 -9.08
C GLU A 35 -4.51 -6.13 -8.46
N ILE A 36 -5.74 -5.92 -7.97
CA ILE A 36 -6.60 -6.98 -7.44
C ILE A 36 -6.92 -8.00 -8.53
N LEU A 37 -7.12 -7.53 -9.76
CA LEU A 37 -7.32 -8.41 -10.90
C LEU A 37 -6.10 -9.30 -11.13
N GLN A 38 -4.90 -8.73 -11.14
CA GLN A 38 -3.65 -9.46 -11.38
C GLN A 38 -3.35 -10.50 -10.30
N PHE A 39 -3.59 -10.18 -9.03
CA PHE A 39 -3.22 -11.05 -7.91
C PHE A 39 -4.35 -11.97 -7.46
N GLY A 40 -5.62 -11.61 -7.65
CA GLY A 40 -6.77 -12.40 -7.21
C GLY A 40 -7.72 -12.73 -8.36
N GLY A 41 -8.12 -11.72 -9.14
CA GLY A 41 -9.18 -11.84 -10.14
C GLY A 41 -8.90 -12.90 -11.21
N ILE A 42 -7.67 -13.01 -11.72
CA ILE A 42 -7.33 -14.00 -12.77
C ILE A 42 -7.61 -15.46 -12.33
N TYR A 43 -7.63 -15.72 -11.02
CA TYR A 43 -7.89 -17.05 -10.45
C TYR A 43 -9.38 -17.37 -10.28
N GLY A 44 -10.29 -16.50 -10.76
CA GLY A 44 -11.73 -16.71 -10.76
C GLY A 44 -12.24 -17.17 -9.39
N ALA A 45 -13.02 -18.24 -9.34
CA ALA A 45 -13.61 -18.82 -8.14
C ALA A 45 -12.60 -19.18 -7.02
N LYS A 46 -11.31 -19.33 -7.33
CA LYS A 46 -10.26 -19.66 -6.36
C LYS A 46 -9.52 -18.44 -5.83
N GLY A 47 -9.73 -17.26 -6.41
CA GLY A 47 -8.96 -16.04 -6.09
C GLY A 47 -9.15 -15.54 -4.66
N TRP A 48 -10.27 -15.84 -4.00
CA TRP A 48 -10.50 -15.46 -2.60
C TRP A 48 -9.46 -16.02 -1.62
N ILE A 49 -8.80 -17.15 -1.97
CA ILE A 49 -7.71 -17.74 -1.17
C ILE A 49 -6.52 -16.78 -1.07
N VAL A 50 -6.25 -16.04 -2.15
CA VAL A 50 -5.25 -14.96 -2.17
C VAL A 50 -5.64 -13.89 -1.15
N GLY A 51 -6.91 -13.51 -1.11
CA GLY A 51 -7.44 -12.57 -0.13
C GLY A 51 -7.25 -13.02 1.32
N VAL A 52 -7.45 -14.32 1.60
CA VAL A 52 -7.19 -14.89 2.94
C VAL A 52 -5.72 -14.77 3.31
N ALA A 53 -4.81 -15.10 2.39
CA ALA A 53 -3.37 -14.95 2.62
C ALA A 53 -2.97 -13.49 2.85
N ILE A 54 -3.59 -12.54 2.14
CA ILE A 54 -3.39 -11.10 2.33
C ILE A 54 -3.84 -10.67 3.73
N ALA A 55 -5.04 -11.08 4.15
CA ALA A 55 -5.58 -10.75 5.47
C ALA A 55 -4.66 -11.25 6.60
N ILE A 56 -4.24 -12.52 6.53
CA ILE A 56 -3.34 -13.13 7.51
C ILE A 56 -1.98 -12.41 7.49
N GLY A 57 -1.41 -12.21 6.31
CA GLY A 57 -0.10 -11.59 6.14
C GLY A 57 -0.05 -10.18 6.74
N PHE A 58 -0.97 -9.30 6.36
CA PHE A 58 -0.99 -7.95 6.90
C PHE A 58 -1.34 -7.88 8.38
N ALA A 59 -2.25 -8.73 8.87
CA ALA A 59 -2.54 -8.78 10.31
C ALA A 59 -1.28 -9.15 11.10
N VAL A 60 -0.58 -10.23 10.71
CA VAL A 60 0.64 -10.69 11.38
C VAL A 60 1.75 -9.64 11.31
N LEU A 61 2.04 -9.11 10.12
CA LEU A 61 3.12 -8.14 9.95
C LEU A 61 2.85 -6.83 10.69
N SER A 62 1.60 -6.37 10.69
CA SER A 62 1.21 -5.15 11.42
C SER A 62 1.30 -5.37 12.93
N MET A 63 0.81 -6.50 13.45
CA MET A 63 0.94 -6.84 14.88
C MET A 63 2.40 -6.87 15.34
N LEU A 64 3.27 -7.54 14.59
CA LEU A 64 4.69 -7.65 14.93
C LEU A 64 5.40 -6.29 14.83
N SER A 65 5.18 -5.55 13.74
CA SER A 65 5.80 -4.24 13.54
C SER A 65 5.35 -3.25 14.62
N PHE A 66 4.06 -3.22 14.94
CA PHE A 66 3.55 -2.28 15.93
C PHE A 66 4.07 -2.59 17.33
N GLU A 67 4.22 -3.87 17.65
CA GLU A 67 4.79 -4.29 18.92
C GLU A 67 6.29 -3.96 19.01
N ILE A 68 7.05 -4.11 17.93
CA ILE A 68 8.46 -3.67 17.89
C ILE A 68 8.54 -2.15 18.07
N ALA A 69 7.74 -1.38 17.33
CA ALA A 69 7.70 0.08 17.44
C ALA A 69 7.42 0.52 18.89
N ARG A 70 6.45 -0.11 19.56
CA ARG A 70 6.10 0.14 20.96
C ARG A 70 7.24 -0.22 21.92
N LEU A 71 7.79 -1.43 21.79
CA LEU A 71 8.81 -1.96 22.70
C LEU A 71 10.12 -1.19 22.64
N TYR A 72 10.56 -0.83 21.43
CA TYR A 72 11.83 -0.16 21.19
C TYR A 72 11.70 1.35 21.00
N ARG A 73 10.48 1.89 21.06
CA ARG A 73 10.16 3.32 20.88
C ARG A 73 10.73 3.90 19.58
N VAL A 74 10.72 3.09 18.53
CA VAL A 74 11.14 3.47 17.19
C VAL A 74 9.90 3.67 16.32
N TYR A 75 9.77 4.85 15.73
CA TYR A 75 8.54 5.26 15.02
C TYR A 75 8.85 5.72 13.60
N ASP A 76 10.02 5.34 13.10
CA ASP A 76 10.45 5.55 11.75
C ASP A 76 11.04 4.25 11.21
N TYR A 77 10.90 4.05 9.91
CA TYR A 77 11.20 2.75 9.33
C TYR A 77 12.67 2.36 9.40
N ARG A 78 13.59 3.34 9.36
CA ARG A 78 15.03 3.05 9.40
C ARG A 78 15.43 2.51 10.78
N SER A 79 15.10 3.24 11.84
CA SER A 79 15.36 2.80 13.21
C SER A 79 14.62 1.49 13.52
N HIS A 80 13.41 1.34 13.00
CA HIS A 80 12.62 0.12 13.14
C HIS A 80 13.28 -1.09 12.47
N LEU A 81 13.74 -0.95 11.22
CA LEU A 81 14.40 -2.03 10.50
C LEU A 81 15.74 -2.42 11.10
N LYS A 82 16.53 -1.46 11.59
CA LYS A 82 17.84 -1.75 12.22
C LYS A 82 17.70 -2.75 13.40
N ILE A 83 16.54 -2.83 14.05
CA ILE A 83 16.31 -3.77 15.17
C ILE A 83 16.43 -5.23 14.74
N TYR A 84 15.93 -5.60 13.55
CA TYR A 84 15.78 -7.00 13.14
C TYR A 84 16.36 -7.33 11.76
N ALA A 85 16.46 -6.35 10.85
CA ALA A 85 16.99 -6.56 9.50
C ALA A 85 18.51 -6.42 9.42
N GLY A 86 19.14 -5.64 10.32
CA GLY A 86 20.59 -5.46 10.33
C GLY A 86 21.14 -5.00 8.96
N PRO A 87 22.14 -5.67 8.37
CA PRO A 87 22.68 -5.33 7.05
C PRO A 87 21.65 -5.35 5.91
N LEU A 88 20.56 -6.13 6.04
CA LEU A 88 19.50 -6.20 5.04
C LEU A 88 18.72 -4.87 4.91
N THR A 89 18.92 -3.92 5.82
CA THR A 89 18.38 -2.57 5.68
C THR A 89 18.86 -1.90 4.40
N ILE A 90 20.10 -2.14 3.96
CA ILE A 90 20.64 -1.60 2.71
C ILE A 90 19.88 -2.17 1.50
N VAL A 91 19.62 -3.48 1.51
CA VAL A 91 18.85 -4.16 0.47
C VAL A 91 17.42 -3.62 0.45
N PHE A 92 16.81 -3.46 1.63
CA PHE A 92 15.49 -2.84 1.77
C PHE A 92 15.46 -1.43 1.18
N ASP A 93 16.44 -0.58 1.48
CA ASP A 93 16.49 0.80 0.95
C ASP A 93 16.60 0.81 -0.58
N ILE A 94 17.46 -0.04 -1.17
CA ILE A 94 17.59 -0.14 -2.64
C ILE A 94 16.25 -0.54 -3.26
N ILE A 95 15.60 -1.56 -2.71
CA ILE A 95 14.28 -2.00 -3.18
C ILE A 95 13.23 -0.90 -2.95
N TYR A 96 13.28 -0.19 -1.83
CA TYR A 96 12.39 0.91 -1.51
C TYR A 96 12.44 2.00 -2.59
N PHE A 97 13.64 2.42 -2.98
CA PHE A 97 13.83 3.47 -3.99
C PHE A 97 13.35 3.04 -5.37
N ILE A 98 13.62 1.79 -5.78
CA ILE A 98 13.18 1.24 -7.06
C ILE A 98 11.66 1.05 -7.08
N LEU A 99 11.10 0.44 -6.03
CA LEU A 99 9.66 0.19 -5.93
C LEU A 99 8.87 1.50 -5.85
N SER A 100 9.38 2.51 -5.14
CA SER A 100 8.77 3.86 -5.11
C SER A 100 8.66 4.44 -6.53
N LEU A 101 9.71 4.30 -7.33
CA LEU A 101 9.69 4.75 -8.73
C LEU A 101 8.67 3.94 -9.56
N LEU A 102 8.62 2.62 -9.38
CA LEU A 102 7.63 1.75 -10.04
C LEU A 102 6.19 2.14 -9.67
N ILE A 103 5.91 2.38 -8.40
CA ILE A 103 4.58 2.80 -7.94
C ILE A 103 4.21 4.15 -8.59
N LEU A 104 5.10 5.15 -8.56
CA LEU A 104 4.87 6.44 -9.22
C LEU A 104 4.62 6.28 -10.73
N SER A 105 5.25 5.29 -11.36
CA SER A 105 5.09 4.99 -12.80
C SER A 105 3.73 4.37 -13.08
N VAL A 106 3.30 3.42 -12.24
CA VAL A 106 1.96 2.82 -12.25
C VAL A 106 0.89 3.88 -12.06
N MET A 107 1.11 4.82 -11.13
CA MET A 107 0.20 5.92 -10.87
C MET A 107 0.08 6.89 -12.04
N SER A 108 1.22 7.26 -12.62
CA SER A 108 1.26 8.07 -13.84
C SER A 108 0.48 7.39 -14.97
N SER A 109 0.70 6.09 -15.15
CA SER A 109 -0.02 5.29 -16.15
C SER A 109 -1.51 5.20 -15.86
N ALA A 110 -1.92 5.01 -14.60
CA ALA A 110 -3.32 5.01 -14.19
C ALA A 110 -4.00 6.34 -14.55
N THR A 111 -3.41 7.48 -14.20
CA THR A 111 -3.97 8.80 -14.54
C THR A 111 -4.08 8.96 -16.06
N GLY A 112 -3.02 8.61 -16.80
CA GLY A 112 -3.02 8.70 -18.26
C GLY A 112 -4.18 7.92 -18.90
N ASN A 113 -4.40 6.68 -18.46
CA ASN A 113 -5.52 5.85 -18.94
C ASN A 113 -6.87 6.44 -18.51
N ILE A 114 -7.04 6.82 -17.24
CA ILE A 114 -8.30 7.38 -16.74
C ILE A 114 -8.69 8.64 -17.52
N LEU A 115 -7.80 9.62 -17.67
CA LEU A 115 -8.11 10.87 -18.36
C LEU A 115 -8.33 10.69 -19.87
N GLN A 116 -7.62 9.75 -20.49
CA GLN A 116 -7.83 9.39 -21.88
C GLN A 116 -9.21 8.77 -22.10
N GLU A 117 -9.59 7.80 -21.28
CA GLU A 117 -10.87 7.09 -21.40
C GLU A 117 -12.08 7.95 -21.00
N THR A 118 -11.91 8.90 -20.07
CA THR A 118 -13.05 9.65 -19.49
C THR A 118 -13.35 10.97 -20.20
N ILE A 119 -12.31 11.69 -20.62
CA ILE A 119 -12.44 13.03 -21.22
C ILE A 119 -11.69 13.17 -22.55
N GLY A 120 -11.13 12.07 -23.08
CA GLY A 120 -10.42 12.06 -24.36
C GLY A 120 -9.06 12.77 -24.34
N LEU A 121 -8.51 13.08 -23.16
CA LEU A 121 -7.23 13.78 -23.05
C LEU A 121 -6.09 12.86 -23.54
N PRO A 122 -5.13 13.36 -24.33
CA PRO A 122 -3.97 12.55 -24.72
C PRO A 122 -3.25 11.98 -23.51
N TYR A 123 -2.91 10.68 -23.56
CA TYR A 123 -2.32 9.93 -22.44
C TYR A 123 -1.19 10.69 -21.72
N TYR A 124 -0.22 11.19 -22.47
CA TYR A 124 0.94 11.90 -21.90
C TYR A 124 0.58 13.25 -21.29
N ALA A 125 -0.46 13.93 -21.78
CA ALA A 125 -0.94 15.15 -21.14
C ALA A 125 -1.54 14.83 -19.76
N GLY A 126 -2.27 13.72 -19.64
CA GLY A 126 -2.76 13.23 -18.35
C GLY A 126 -1.65 12.84 -17.38
N VAL A 127 -0.61 12.16 -17.88
CA VAL A 127 0.59 11.81 -17.10
C VAL A 127 1.32 13.06 -16.58
N ILE A 128 1.51 14.08 -17.41
CA ILE A 128 2.18 15.32 -17.00
C ILE A 128 1.33 16.10 -15.99
N LEU A 129 0.00 16.10 -16.16
CA LEU A 129 -0.91 16.79 -15.26
C LEU A 129 -0.80 16.27 -13.81
N ILE A 130 -0.79 14.96 -13.60
CA ILE A 130 -0.70 14.40 -12.25
C ILE A 130 0.65 14.71 -11.58
N VAL A 131 1.74 14.73 -12.36
CA VAL A 131 3.07 15.11 -11.89
C VAL A 131 3.08 16.54 -11.36
N ILE A 132 2.47 17.47 -12.11
CA ILE A 132 2.36 18.87 -11.69
C ILE A 132 1.50 18.99 -10.43
N LEU A 133 0.33 18.33 -10.39
CA LEU A 133 -0.55 18.36 -9.22
C LEU A 133 0.12 17.79 -7.96
N ALA A 134 0.84 16.67 -8.09
CA ALA A 134 1.60 16.09 -6.99
C ALA A 134 2.70 17.04 -6.50
N ALA A 135 3.47 17.66 -7.40
CA ALA A 135 4.49 18.63 -7.05
C ALA A 135 3.91 19.84 -6.30
N ILE A 136 2.75 20.35 -6.73
CA ILE A 136 2.04 21.45 -6.06
C ILE A 136 1.63 21.04 -4.64
N VAL A 137 1.04 19.86 -4.45
CA VAL A 137 0.62 19.40 -3.12
C VAL A 137 1.82 19.23 -2.18
N ILE A 138 2.94 18.71 -2.67
CA ILE A 138 4.19 18.59 -1.91
C ILE A 138 4.68 19.97 -1.44
N PHE A 139 4.50 21.02 -2.24
CA PHE A 139 4.95 22.38 -1.91
C PHE A 139 4.24 22.97 -0.67
N PHE A 140 2.98 22.60 -0.41
CA PHE A 140 2.19 23.12 0.72
C PHE A 140 2.58 22.54 2.10
N GLY A 141 3.52 21.59 2.14
CA GLY A 141 4.12 21.08 3.39
C GLY A 141 3.28 20.05 4.16
N GLN A 142 3.90 19.42 5.17
CA GLN A 142 3.40 18.20 5.82
C GLN A 142 1.99 18.30 6.42
N SER A 143 1.61 19.44 7.02
CA SER A 143 0.27 19.59 7.63
C SER A 143 -0.87 19.64 6.60
N PHE A 144 -0.58 20.05 5.36
CA PHE A 144 -1.55 19.99 4.27
C PHE A 144 -1.64 18.56 3.71
N ILE A 145 -0.49 17.91 3.52
CA ILE A 145 -0.37 16.52 3.08
C ILE A 145 -1.18 15.59 4.01
N GLU A 146 -1.01 15.71 5.33
CA GLU A 146 -1.73 14.88 6.30
C GLU A 146 -3.25 15.02 6.16
N LYS A 147 -3.77 16.24 5.95
CA LYS A 147 -5.20 16.46 5.72
C LYS A 147 -5.65 15.82 4.41
N VAL A 148 -4.87 15.97 3.34
CA VAL A 148 -5.14 15.39 2.02
C VAL A 148 -5.24 13.86 2.09
N GLU A 149 -4.31 13.23 2.81
CA GLU A 149 -4.24 11.78 3.00
C GLU A 149 -5.42 11.24 3.83
N VAL A 150 -5.75 11.88 4.96
CA VAL A 150 -6.84 11.41 5.85
C VAL A 150 -8.20 11.54 5.18
N TRP A 151 -8.51 12.69 4.59
CA TRP A 151 -9.80 12.89 3.91
C TRP A 151 -9.89 12.05 2.62
N GLY A 152 -8.77 11.93 1.88
CA GLY A 152 -8.70 11.10 0.68
C GLY A 152 -8.94 9.62 0.97
N GLY A 153 -8.30 9.09 2.02
CA GLY A 153 -8.48 7.69 2.43
C GLY A 153 -9.93 7.38 2.82
N LEU A 154 -10.58 8.27 3.58
CA LEU A 154 -11.98 8.09 3.98
C LEU A 154 -12.93 8.15 2.78
N LEU A 155 -12.76 9.17 1.92
CA LEU A 155 -13.56 9.34 0.71
C LEU A 155 -13.44 8.12 -0.20
N LEU A 156 -12.22 7.62 -0.40
CA LEU A 156 -11.98 6.46 -1.23
C LEU A 156 -12.63 5.20 -0.65
N TYR A 157 -12.54 5.00 0.66
CA TYR A 157 -13.14 3.83 1.31
C TYR A 157 -14.66 3.79 1.11
N ILE A 158 -15.33 4.93 1.31
CA ILE A 158 -16.77 5.08 1.06
C ILE A 158 -17.08 4.85 -0.42
N SER A 159 -16.28 5.44 -1.31
CA SER A 159 -16.46 5.33 -2.75
C SER A 159 -16.34 3.88 -3.23
N TYR A 160 -15.39 3.10 -2.69
CA TYR A 160 -15.23 1.68 -3.02
C TYR A 160 -16.43 0.84 -2.61
N ILE A 161 -17.04 1.12 -1.46
CA ILE A 161 -18.28 0.46 -1.04
C ILE A 161 -19.41 0.77 -2.03
N ILE A 162 -19.56 2.04 -2.42
CA ILE A 162 -20.57 2.48 -3.38
C ILE A 162 -20.31 1.84 -4.75
N PHE A 163 -19.08 1.91 -5.26
CA PHE A 163 -18.68 1.34 -6.56
C PHE A 163 -18.89 -0.17 -6.59
N ALA A 164 -18.51 -0.90 -5.53
CA ALA A 164 -18.74 -2.33 -5.46
C ALA A 164 -20.23 -2.66 -5.44
N PHE A 165 -21.03 -1.94 -4.64
CA PHE A 165 -22.48 -2.11 -4.63
C PHE A 165 -23.09 -1.89 -6.03
N LEU A 166 -22.72 -0.80 -6.71
CA LEU A 166 -23.22 -0.49 -8.05
C LEU A 166 -22.75 -1.48 -9.12
N ALA A 167 -21.49 -1.93 -9.06
CA ALA A 167 -20.95 -2.91 -10.00
C ALA A 167 -21.65 -4.28 -9.87
N ILE A 168 -21.90 -4.71 -8.64
CA ILE A 168 -22.48 -6.02 -8.30
C ILE A 168 -24.00 -6.03 -8.49
N SER A 169 -24.67 -4.88 -8.31
CA SER A 169 -26.12 -4.76 -8.44
C SER A 169 -26.60 -5.29 -9.80
N GLY A 170 -27.56 -6.23 -9.75
CA GLY A 170 -28.08 -6.91 -10.94
C GLY A 170 -27.17 -8.00 -11.54
N ARG A 171 -26.05 -8.34 -10.90
CA ARG A 171 -25.06 -9.33 -11.39
C ARG A 171 -24.67 -10.41 -10.38
N THR A 172 -25.37 -10.50 -9.25
CA THR A 172 -25.09 -11.50 -8.21
C THR A 172 -25.14 -12.94 -8.74
N ASP A 173 -26.04 -13.22 -9.70
CA ASP A 173 -26.16 -14.54 -10.32
C ASP A 173 -24.87 -14.99 -11.02
N ASN A 174 -24.14 -14.05 -11.63
CA ASN A 174 -22.86 -14.38 -12.27
C ASN A 174 -21.77 -14.69 -11.23
N ILE A 175 -21.77 -14.01 -10.08
CA ILE A 175 -20.87 -14.38 -8.97
C ILE A 175 -21.19 -15.81 -8.52
N ILE A 176 -22.48 -16.13 -8.29
CA ILE A 176 -22.89 -17.47 -7.87
C ILE A 176 -22.44 -18.51 -8.90
N ARG A 177 -22.66 -18.26 -10.20
CA ARG A 177 -22.20 -19.13 -11.30
C ARG A 177 -20.70 -19.40 -11.22
N VAL A 178 -19.89 -18.36 -11.13
CA VAL A 178 -18.41 -18.47 -11.07
C VAL A 178 -17.99 -19.43 -9.97
N PHE A 179 -18.54 -19.26 -8.76
CA PHE A 179 -18.19 -20.12 -7.63
C PHE A 179 -18.76 -21.54 -7.74
N ALA A 180 -20.01 -21.69 -8.20
CA ALA A 180 -20.65 -23.00 -8.37
C ALA A 180 -19.92 -23.87 -9.41
N GLU A 181 -19.43 -23.26 -10.49
CA GLU A 181 -18.70 -23.94 -11.57
C GLU A 181 -17.19 -24.06 -11.29
N ALA A 182 -16.70 -23.50 -10.17
CA ALA A 182 -15.28 -23.33 -9.90
C ALA A 182 -14.52 -22.68 -11.08
N ASP A 183 -15.15 -21.68 -11.71
CA ASP A 183 -14.70 -21.07 -12.96
C ASP A 183 -13.34 -20.39 -12.76
N THR A 184 -12.38 -20.80 -13.59
CA THR A 184 -11.01 -20.28 -13.63
C THR A 184 -10.56 -19.98 -15.06
N HIS A 185 -11.49 -19.54 -15.92
CA HIS A 185 -11.32 -19.29 -17.35
C HIS A 185 -10.01 -18.60 -17.79
N PHE A 186 -9.49 -17.65 -17.00
CA PHE A 186 -8.25 -16.94 -17.35
C PHE A 186 -6.97 -17.72 -17.04
N LEU A 187 -7.06 -18.87 -16.37
CA LEU A 187 -5.94 -19.80 -16.23
C LEU A 187 -5.78 -20.62 -17.51
N LYS A 188 -4.53 -20.94 -17.87
CA LYS A 188 -4.29 -21.80 -19.02
C LYS A 188 -4.97 -23.17 -18.82
N PRO A 189 -5.64 -23.73 -19.84
CA PRO A 189 -6.23 -25.07 -19.74
C PRO A 189 -5.20 -26.09 -19.21
N GLY A 190 -5.60 -26.91 -18.25
CA GLY A 190 -4.72 -27.89 -17.59
C GLY A 190 -3.87 -27.33 -16.45
N THR A 191 -3.91 -26.02 -16.15
CA THR A 191 -3.23 -25.44 -14.98
C THR A 191 -3.93 -25.89 -13.70
N ASN A 192 -3.33 -26.83 -12.97
CA ASN A 192 -3.82 -27.21 -11.65
C ASN A 192 -3.18 -26.33 -10.57
N ILE A 193 -3.81 -25.20 -10.26
CA ILE A 193 -3.37 -24.34 -9.18
C ILE A 193 -3.93 -24.84 -7.84
N ASN A 194 -3.02 -25.14 -6.91
CA ASN A 194 -3.37 -25.62 -5.57
C ASN A 194 -3.48 -24.46 -4.57
N VAL A 195 -3.99 -24.77 -3.38
CA VAL A 195 -4.20 -23.78 -2.30
C VAL A 195 -2.88 -23.12 -1.88
N LEU A 196 -1.78 -23.88 -1.81
CA LEU A 196 -0.47 -23.35 -1.40
C LEU A 196 0.07 -22.33 -2.40
N ALA A 197 -0.08 -22.57 -3.71
CA ALA A 197 0.32 -21.64 -4.75
C ALA A 197 -0.48 -20.33 -4.68
N LEU A 198 -1.80 -20.41 -4.46
CA LEU A 198 -2.63 -19.22 -4.27
C LEU A 198 -2.27 -18.46 -2.99
N PHE A 199 -1.99 -19.19 -1.91
CA PHE A 199 -1.51 -18.60 -0.68
C PHE A 199 -0.17 -17.87 -0.89
N TRP A 200 0.74 -18.47 -1.67
CA TRP A 200 2.01 -17.85 -2.06
C TRP A 200 1.81 -16.58 -2.88
N VAL A 201 0.86 -16.56 -3.82
CA VAL A 201 0.50 -15.34 -4.56
C VAL A 201 0.02 -14.23 -3.62
N GLY A 202 -0.77 -14.57 -2.59
CA GLY A 202 -1.17 -13.62 -1.57
C GLY A 202 0.01 -13.12 -0.73
N LEU A 203 0.97 -13.99 -0.40
CA LEU A 203 2.21 -13.58 0.27
C LEU A 203 3.08 -12.69 -0.63
N LEU A 204 3.11 -12.92 -1.95
CA LEU A 204 3.78 -12.02 -2.89
C LEU A 204 3.10 -10.64 -2.91
N TYR A 205 1.78 -10.60 -2.85
CA TYR A 205 1.04 -9.34 -2.74
C TYR A 205 1.37 -8.59 -1.44
N VAL A 206 1.39 -9.29 -0.31
CA VAL A 206 1.80 -8.75 0.99
C VAL A 206 3.25 -8.30 0.94
N GLY A 207 4.11 -9.06 0.27
CA GLY A 207 5.54 -8.81 0.12
C GLY A 207 5.84 -7.44 -0.46
N TYR A 208 5.33 -7.13 -1.65
CA TYR A 208 5.63 -5.82 -2.24
C TYR A 208 4.91 -4.68 -1.52
N ASN A 209 3.67 -4.89 -1.04
CA ASN A 209 2.96 -3.87 -0.29
C ASN A 209 3.50 -3.68 1.14
N SER A 210 4.38 -4.55 1.66
CA SER A 210 4.95 -4.38 3.00
C SER A 210 5.72 -3.06 3.16
N LEU A 211 6.15 -2.45 2.05
CA LEU A 211 6.64 -1.07 1.97
C LEU A 211 5.71 -0.08 2.68
N THR A 212 4.40 -0.18 2.45
CA THR A 212 3.39 0.77 2.94
C THR A 212 3.19 0.64 4.45
N LEU A 213 3.50 -0.53 5.03
CA LEU A 213 3.46 -0.72 6.49
C LEU A 213 4.43 0.24 7.20
N THR A 214 5.54 0.58 6.55
CA THR A 214 6.55 1.45 7.14
C THR A 214 6.11 2.91 7.26
N THR A 215 5.09 3.34 6.50
CA THR A 215 4.63 4.73 6.48
C THR A 215 3.74 5.07 7.67
N CYS A 216 3.13 4.08 8.32
CA CYS A 216 2.24 4.32 9.47
C CYS A 216 2.95 4.28 10.83
N PHE A 217 4.27 4.04 10.88
CA PHE A 217 4.98 3.90 12.17
C PHE A 217 4.95 5.17 13.04
N PHE A 218 4.92 6.36 12.43
CA PHE A 218 4.93 7.61 13.19
C PHE A 218 3.68 7.81 14.06
N VAL A 219 2.53 7.23 13.67
CA VAL A 219 1.28 7.34 14.44
C VAL A 219 1.21 6.37 15.62
N LEU A 220 2.14 5.42 15.72
CA LEU A 220 2.17 4.39 16.76
C LEU A 220 2.67 4.91 18.12
N ARG A 221 3.21 6.13 18.19
CA ARG A 221 3.70 6.79 19.44
C ARG A 221 2.69 6.80 20.58
N ARG A 222 1.40 6.67 20.26
CA ARG A 222 0.28 6.69 21.21
C ARG A 222 0.04 5.34 21.87
N GLN A 223 0.54 4.25 21.29
CA GLN A 223 0.41 2.90 21.83
C GLN A 223 1.41 2.71 22.98
N LYS A 224 0.89 2.37 24.16
CA LYS A 224 1.69 2.16 25.38
C LYS A 224 1.63 0.69 25.83
N LYS A 225 0.50 0.02 25.60
CA LYS A 225 0.26 -1.37 26.02
C LYS A 225 0.38 -2.33 24.84
N ARG A 226 0.84 -3.56 25.11
CA ARG A 226 0.89 -4.64 24.10
C ARG A 226 -0.47 -4.89 23.44
N LYS A 227 -1.54 -4.89 24.24
CA LYS A 227 -2.91 -5.06 23.75
C LYS A 227 -3.26 -3.99 22.69
N GLU A 228 -2.81 -2.76 22.88
CA GLU A 228 -3.06 -1.67 21.93
C GLU A 228 -2.34 -1.93 20.60
N ALA A 229 -1.07 -2.32 20.63
CA ALA A 229 -0.30 -2.64 19.43
C ALA A 229 -0.87 -3.85 18.67
N LEU A 230 -1.18 -4.94 19.35
CA LEU A 230 -1.69 -6.17 18.71
C LEU A 230 -3.08 -5.97 18.10
N TRP A 231 -4.03 -5.40 18.85
CA TRP A 231 -5.38 -5.17 18.29
C TRP A 231 -5.37 -4.11 17.21
N SER A 232 -4.57 -3.05 17.34
CA SER A 232 -4.43 -2.07 16.27
C SER A 232 -3.80 -2.69 15.01
N GLY A 233 -2.81 -3.57 15.16
CA GLY A 233 -2.21 -4.28 14.03
C GLY A 233 -3.20 -5.22 13.34
N LEU A 234 -3.99 -5.96 14.11
CA LEU A 234 -5.07 -6.81 13.57
C LEU A 234 -6.11 -5.97 12.82
N ILE A 235 -6.57 -4.86 13.42
CA ILE A 235 -7.52 -3.94 12.77
C ILE A 235 -6.92 -3.38 11.48
N ALA A 236 -5.66 -2.95 11.49
CA ALA A 236 -4.99 -2.43 10.29
C ALA A 236 -4.96 -3.46 9.16
N GLY A 237 -4.60 -4.72 9.46
CA GLY A 237 -4.63 -5.80 8.46
C GLY A 237 -6.04 -6.15 7.97
N CYS A 238 -7.04 -6.12 8.86
CA CYS A 238 -8.44 -6.35 8.48
C CYS A 238 -9.02 -5.21 7.64
N MET A 239 -8.58 -3.96 7.85
CA MET A 239 -9.01 -2.85 7.02
C MET A 239 -8.51 -3.05 5.59
N VAL A 240 -7.24 -3.43 5.42
CA VAL A 240 -6.60 -3.72 4.11
C VAL A 240 -7.42 -4.64 3.22
N ILE A 241 -7.96 -5.71 3.79
CA ILE A 241 -8.64 -6.73 2.99
C ILE A 241 -10.03 -6.30 2.50
N ILE A 242 -10.69 -5.32 3.13
CA ILE A 242 -12.08 -4.98 2.81
C ILE A 242 -12.22 -4.43 1.37
N PRO A 243 -11.53 -3.35 0.97
CA PRO A 243 -11.61 -2.86 -0.41
C PRO A 243 -11.07 -3.86 -1.44
N TRP A 244 -10.13 -4.72 -1.04
CA TRP A 244 -9.60 -5.79 -1.89
C TRP A 244 -10.71 -6.81 -2.20
N LEU A 245 -11.44 -7.29 -1.19
CA LEU A 245 -12.56 -8.21 -1.37
C LEU A 245 -13.70 -7.57 -2.17
N LEU A 246 -14.03 -6.31 -1.88
CA LEU A 246 -15.03 -5.56 -2.65
C LEU A 246 -14.68 -5.52 -4.14
N THR A 247 -13.43 -5.21 -4.45
CA THR A 247 -12.93 -5.21 -5.84
C THR A 247 -12.94 -6.61 -6.44
N TYR A 248 -12.51 -7.62 -5.70
CA TYR A 248 -12.51 -9.01 -6.16
C TYR A 248 -13.92 -9.50 -6.50
N PHE A 249 -14.91 -9.29 -5.63
CA PHE A 249 -16.29 -9.67 -5.91
C PHE A 249 -16.92 -8.84 -7.03
N ALA A 250 -16.57 -7.56 -7.14
CA ALA A 250 -16.97 -6.76 -8.31
C ALA A 250 -16.41 -7.34 -9.61
N LEU A 251 -15.15 -7.79 -9.64
CA LEU A 251 -14.58 -8.49 -10.79
C LEU A 251 -15.31 -9.83 -11.08
N MET A 252 -15.72 -10.57 -10.04
CA MET A 252 -16.47 -11.81 -10.21
C MET A 252 -17.85 -11.56 -10.83
N ALA A 253 -18.50 -10.42 -10.56
CA ALA A 253 -19.75 -10.03 -11.20
C ALA A 253 -19.63 -9.90 -12.73
N TYR A 254 -18.42 -9.67 -13.24
CA TYR A 254 -18.13 -9.54 -14.67
C TYR A 254 -17.30 -10.72 -15.22
N TYR A 255 -16.99 -11.75 -14.45
CA TYR A 255 -16.15 -12.86 -14.92
C TYR A 255 -16.91 -13.74 -15.93
N PRO A 256 -16.31 -14.16 -17.07
CA PRO A 256 -14.95 -13.94 -17.56
C PRO A 256 -14.83 -12.86 -18.67
N SER A 257 -15.45 -11.68 -18.50
CA SER A 257 -15.43 -10.61 -19.50
C SER A 257 -14.00 -10.20 -19.88
N LYS A 258 -13.65 -10.38 -21.16
CA LYS A 258 -12.35 -9.96 -21.71
C LYS A 258 -12.17 -8.45 -21.72
N GLU A 259 -13.27 -7.70 -21.81
CA GLU A 259 -13.27 -6.24 -21.75
C GLU A 259 -12.79 -5.77 -20.38
N VAL A 260 -13.39 -6.27 -19.29
CA VAL A 260 -13.01 -5.91 -17.92
C VAL A 260 -11.63 -6.46 -17.56
N PHE A 261 -11.34 -7.71 -17.92
CA PHE A 261 -10.07 -8.37 -17.54
C PHE A 261 -8.87 -7.96 -18.39
N GLY A 262 -9.10 -7.45 -19.60
CA GLY A 262 -8.10 -6.83 -20.45
C GLY A 262 -7.89 -5.33 -20.18
N ALA A 263 -8.80 -4.68 -19.46
CA ALA A 263 -8.74 -3.24 -19.22
C ALA A 263 -7.51 -2.84 -18.38
N PRO A 264 -6.84 -1.73 -18.72
CA PRO A 264 -5.87 -1.06 -17.86
C PRO A 264 -6.52 -0.56 -16.56
N VAL A 265 -7.79 -0.13 -16.64
CA VAL A 265 -8.59 0.37 -15.51
C VAL A 265 -9.89 -0.45 -15.36
N PRO A 266 -9.84 -1.66 -14.76
CA PRO A 266 -11.02 -2.52 -14.63
C PRO A 266 -12.24 -1.86 -13.98
N TRP A 267 -12.04 -1.02 -12.96
CA TRP A 267 -13.16 -0.29 -12.36
C TRP A 267 -13.88 0.61 -13.36
N LEU A 268 -13.13 1.30 -14.22
CA LEU A 268 -13.72 2.18 -15.23
C LEU A 268 -14.52 1.38 -16.26
N ALA A 269 -13.98 0.25 -16.74
CA ALA A 269 -14.69 -0.67 -17.64
C ALA A 269 -15.99 -1.22 -17.01
N MET A 270 -15.99 -1.54 -15.71
CA MET A 270 -17.21 -1.96 -15.00
C MET A 270 -18.21 -0.79 -14.84
N MET A 271 -17.74 0.44 -14.64
CA MET A 271 -18.60 1.61 -14.38
C MET A 271 -19.21 2.22 -15.64
N GLN A 272 -18.62 2.02 -16.83
CA GLN A 272 -19.18 2.51 -18.09
C GLN A 272 -20.62 2.01 -18.30
N ASN A 273 -20.94 0.79 -17.84
CA ASN A 273 -22.26 0.19 -17.96
C ASN A 273 -23.23 0.56 -16.81
N VAL A 274 -22.80 1.37 -15.82
CA VAL A 274 -23.63 1.79 -14.69
C VAL A 274 -24.20 3.19 -14.93
N GLY A 275 -23.37 4.13 -15.38
CA GLY A 275 -23.80 5.49 -15.72
C GLY A 275 -22.68 6.52 -15.70
N SER A 276 -22.77 7.53 -16.57
CA SER A 276 -21.72 8.52 -16.78
C SER A 276 -21.35 9.32 -15.52
N TRP A 277 -22.32 9.54 -14.61
CA TRP A 277 -22.06 10.24 -13.33
C TRP A 277 -21.11 9.45 -12.42
N VAL A 278 -21.17 8.11 -12.45
CA VAL A 278 -20.30 7.24 -11.64
C VAL A 278 -18.87 7.29 -12.17
N VAL A 279 -18.71 7.35 -13.49
CA VAL A 279 -17.42 7.50 -14.16
C VAL A 279 -16.74 8.81 -13.75
N VAL A 280 -17.49 9.93 -13.71
CA VAL A 280 -16.98 11.22 -13.24
C VAL A 280 -16.56 11.14 -11.77
N LEU A 281 -17.43 10.59 -10.91
CA LEU A 281 -17.12 10.43 -9.48
C LEU A 281 -15.87 9.56 -9.26
N PHE A 282 -15.78 8.43 -9.95
CA PHE A 282 -14.61 7.55 -9.93
C PHE A 282 -13.33 8.28 -10.35
N SER A 283 -13.40 9.09 -11.41
CA SER A 283 -12.24 9.85 -11.92
C SER A 283 -11.73 10.87 -10.91
N ILE A 284 -12.64 11.58 -10.22
CA ILE A 284 -12.28 12.55 -9.17
C ILE A 284 -11.64 11.82 -7.98
N VAL A 285 -12.26 10.76 -7.49
CA VAL A 285 -11.78 10.01 -6.32
C VAL A 285 -10.43 9.35 -6.61
N CYS A 286 -10.30 8.66 -7.75
CA CYS A 286 -9.04 8.04 -8.15
C CYS A 286 -7.95 9.09 -8.43
N GLY A 287 -8.28 10.18 -9.13
CA GLY A 287 -7.34 11.27 -9.35
C GLY A 287 -6.78 11.85 -8.06
N TRP A 288 -7.64 12.06 -7.05
CA TRP A 288 -7.21 12.51 -5.72
C TRP A 288 -6.24 11.53 -5.06
N THR A 289 -6.58 10.25 -5.04
CA THR A 289 -5.75 9.21 -4.46
C THR A 289 -4.41 9.08 -5.19
N LEU A 290 -4.41 9.24 -6.51
CA LEU A 290 -3.19 9.25 -7.31
C LEU A 290 -2.28 10.43 -6.97
N VAL A 291 -2.83 11.59 -6.58
CA VAL A 291 -2.01 12.67 -6.03
C VAL A 291 -1.51 12.29 -4.63
N ALA A 292 -2.39 11.83 -3.76
CA ALA A 292 -2.09 11.56 -2.35
C ALA A 292 -0.98 10.52 -2.17
N THR A 293 -1.03 9.38 -2.87
CA THR A 293 0.00 8.34 -2.74
C THR A 293 1.34 8.81 -3.34
N ALA A 294 1.33 9.60 -4.41
CA ALA A 294 2.56 10.13 -5.01
C ALA A 294 3.28 11.07 -4.02
N VAL A 295 2.50 11.94 -3.36
CA VAL A 295 2.97 12.83 -2.30
C VAL A 295 3.52 12.02 -1.11
N GLY A 296 2.77 11.03 -0.62
CA GLY A 296 3.16 10.21 0.53
C GLY A 296 4.46 9.43 0.31
N ILE A 297 4.60 8.80 -0.86
CA ILE A 297 5.83 8.08 -1.25
C ILE A 297 7.02 9.04 -1.36
N MET A 298 6.84 10.18 -2.04
CA MET A 298 7.92 11.14 -2.21
C MET A 298 8.38 11.75 -0.88
N ASN A 299 7.45 12.02 0.02
CA ASN A 299 7.77 12.49 1.37
C ASN A 299 8.59 11.44 2.14
N ALA A 300 8.22 10.16 2.07
CA ALA A 300 8.98 9.09 2.73
C ALA A 300 10.38 8.88 2.14
N VAL A 301 10.54 9.01 0.82
CA VAL A 301 11.84 9.02 0.12
C VAL A 301 12.70 10.19 0.61
N ILE A 302 12.15 11.41 0.63
CA ILE A 302 12.85 12.60 1.10
C ILE A 302 13.29 12.45 2.55
N ASP A 303 12.38 12.07 3.44
CA ASP A 303 12.67 11.93 4.87
C ASP A 303 13.77 10.89 5.12
N ARG A 304 13.83 9.82 4.32
CA ARG A 304 14.91 8.84 4.40
C ARG A 304 16.26 9.42 4.02
N LEU A 305 16.32 10.14 2.90
CA LEU A 305 17.56 10.76 2.43
C LEU A 305 18.04 11.81 3.43
N ASP A 306 17.12 12.61 3.96
CA ASP A 306 17.39 13.65 4.96
C ASP A 306 17.99 13.05 6.24
N LYS A 307 17.38 11.97 6.77
CA LYS A 307 17.93 11.24 7.92
C LYS A 307 19.30 10.60 7.65
N GLN A 308 19.56 10.16 6.42
CA GLN A 308 20.87 9.62 6.06
C GLN A 308 21.96 10.68 6.09
N LEU A 309 21.64 11.90 5.64
CA LEU A 309 22.58 13.01 5.69
C LEU A 309 22.87 13.39 7.14
N LEU A 310 21.83 13.52 7.97
CA LEU A 310 21.98 13.85 9.39
C LEU A 310 22.82 12.80 10.15
N GLU A 311 22.62 11.50 9.92
CA GLU A 311 23.47 10.44 10.52
C GLU A 311 24.93 10.49 10.05
N ASN A 312 25.21 11.10 8.91
CA ASN A 312 26.57 11.30 8.39
C ASN A 312 27.13 12.70 8.70
N ASN A 313 26.57 13.39 9.70
CA ASN A 313 26.95 14.75 10.10
C ASN A 313 26.87 15.79 8.95
N LYS A 314 25.96 15.58 7.99
CA LYS A 314 25.67 16.52 6.90
C LYS A 314 24.42 17.34 7.19
N GLN A 315 24.30 18.50 6.54
CA GLN A 315 23.12 19.36 6.67
C GLN A 315 21.87 18.69 6.08
N SER A 316 20.71 19.02 6.65
CA SER A 316 19.41 18.61 6.14
C SER A 316 19.17 19.16 4.73
N LEU A 317 18.42 18.42 3.92
CA LEU A 317 18.07 18.82 2.56
C LEU A 317 17.30 20.16 2.57
N SER A 318 17.79 21.13 1.78
CA SER A 318 17.08 22.39 1.56
C SER A 318 15.77 22.14 0.79
N ARG A 319 14.82 23.09 0.88
CA ARG A 319 13.56 23.00 0.13
C ARG A 319 13.78 22.81 -1.38
N SER A 320 14.78 23.49 -1.94
CA SER A 320 15.14 23.36 -3.36
C SER A 320 15.69 21.98 -3.70
N GLN A 321 16.52 21.38 -2.84
CA GLN A 321 17.02 20.02 -3.05
C GLN A 321 15.89 18.99 -2.98
N LYS A 322 14.96 19.12 -2.02
CA LYS A 322 13.76 18.27 -1.91
C LYS A 322 12.90 18.35 -3.17
N ALA A 323 12.70 19.55 -3.70
CA ALA A 323 11.98 19.77 -4.95
C ALA A 323 12.68 19.11 -6.15
N ILE A 324 13.99 19.32 -6.32
CA ILE A 324 14.77 18.73 -7.42
C ILE A 324 14.71 17.20 -7.40
N ILE A 325 14.91 16.57 -6.24
CA ILE A 325 14.84 15.10 -6.10
C ILE A 325 13.45 14.60 -6.49
N THR A 326 12.41 15.29 -6.03
CA THR A 326 11.01 14.96 -6.36
C THR A 326 10.76 15.04 -7.85
N THR A 327 11.14 16.16 -8.47
CA THR A 327 10.97 16.35 -9.91
C THR A 327 11.73 15.30 -10.70
N ALA A 328 12.96 14.95 -10.30
CA ALA A 328 13.73 13.89 -10.96
C ALA A 328 13.03 12.52 -10.87
N TYR A 329 12.49 12.17 -9.71
CA TYR A 329 11.71 10.94 -9.52
C TYR A 329 10.45 10.91 -10.38
N LEU A 330 9.70 12.01 -10.40
CA LEU A 330 8.49 12.13 -11.21
C LEU A 330 8.80 12.08 -12.72
N ILE A 331 9.88 12.70 -13.18
CA ILE A 331 10.32 12.58 -14.58
C ILE A 331 10.69 11.12 -14.89
N GLY A 332 11.45 10.46 -14.01
CA GLY A 332 11.79 9.05 -14.16
C GLY A 332 10.55 8.16 -14.24
N SER A 333 9.51 8.46 -13.45
CA SER A 333 8.27 7.71 -13.45
C SER A 333 7.47 7.89 -14.75
N VAL A 334 7.50 9.07 -15.38
CA VAL A 334 6.90 9.30 -16.70
C VAL A 334 7.53 8.38 -17.76
N PHE A 335 8.86 8.21 -17.76
CA PHE A 335 9.52 7.32 -18.71
C PHE A 335 9.10 5.86 -18.55
N LEU A 336 9.03 5.38 -17.31
CA LEU A 336 8.61 4.01 -17.01
C LEU A 336 7.11 3.80 -17.21
N SER A 337 6.28 4.84 -17.09
CA SER A 337 4.83 4.76 -17.34
C SER A 337 4.50 4.28 -18.76
N LYS A 338 5.45 4.40 -19.71
CA LYS A 338 5.32 3.89 -21.08
C LYS A 338 5.23 2.37 -21.17
N ILE A 339 5.76 1.66 -20.17
CA ILE A 339 5.66 0.20 -20.07
C ILE A 339 4.19 -0.21 -19.86
N GLY A 340 3.37 0.68 -19.29
CA GLY A 340 1.96 0.44 -19.03
C GLY A 340 1.71 -0.25 -17.69
N ILE A 341 0.56 0.06 -17.11
CA ILE A 341 0.16 -0.42 -15.78
C ILE A 341 0.17 -1.95 -15.64
N ILE A 342 -0.23 -2.68 -16.68
CA ILE A 342 -0.32 -4.14 -16.65
C ILE A 342 1.06 -4.78 -16.46
N ASP A 343 2.02 -4.43 -17.32
CA ASP A 343 3.37 -5.01 -17.27
C ASP A 343 4.15 -4.56 -16.02
N LEU A 344 3.99 -3.29 -15.63
CA LEU A 344 4.63 -2.77 -14.42
C LEU A 344 4.19 -3.54 -13.16
N ILE A 345 2.89 -3.85 -13.03
CA ILE A 345 2.37 -4.65 -11.92
C ILE A 345 2.80 -6.11 -12.05
N ALA A 346 2.58 -6.73 -13.22
CA ALA A 346 2.80 -8.17 -13.40
C ALA A 346 4.27 -8.60 -13.24
N LYS A 347 5.23 -7.74 -13.64
CA LYS A 347 6.67 -8.06 -13.58
C LYS A 347 7.38 -7.30 -12.47
N GLY A 348 7.14 -5.98 -12.40
CA GLY A 348 7.83 -5.10 -11.46
C GLY A 348 7.51 -5.45 -10.01
N TYR A 349 6.23 -5.53 -9.66
CA TYR A 349 5.83 -5.76 -8.26
C TYR A 349 6.21 -7.16 -7.78
N THR A 350 6.07 -8.18 -8.63
CA THR A 350 6.46 -9.55 -8.28
C THR A 350 7.95 -9.65 -7.96
N LEU A 351 8.82 -9.01 -8.75
CA LEU A 351 10.26 -9.01 -8.48
C LEU A 351 10.60 -8.29 -7.17
N MET A 352 10.02 -7.11 -6.95
CA MET A 352 10.24 -6.34 -5.72
C MET A 352 9.72 -7.08 -4.48
N SER A 353 8.65 -7.87 -4.64
CA SER A 353 8.09 -8.68 -3.57
C SER A 353 9.09 -9.67 -2.98
N TYR A 354 9.81 -10.42 -3.82
CA TYR A 354 10.83 -11.35 -3.33
C TYR A 354 11.91 -10.65 -2.52
N GLY A 355 12.34 -9.47 -2.99
CA GLY A 355 13.30 -8.65 -2.28
C GLY A 355 12.79 -8.23 -0.90
N LEU A 356 11.57 -7.71 -0.81
CA LEU A 356 10.97 -7.28 0.46
C LEU A 356 10.63 -8.45 1.38
N ILE A 357 10.27 -9.62 0.83
CA ILE A 357 10.12 -10.83 1.63
C ILE A 357 11.45 -11.17 2.31
N ALA A 358 12.55 -11.13 1.57
CA ALA A 358 13.88 -11.43 2.08
C ALA A 358 14.41 -10.37 3.06
N SER A 359 14.22 -9.07 2.77
CA SER A 359 14.84 -7.97 3.53
C SER A 359 13.97 -7.41 4.66
N PHE A 360 12.64 -7.62 4.63
CA PHE A 360 11.69 -7.10 5.62
C PHE A 360 10.93 -8.22 6.33
N ILE A 361 10.19 -9.04 5.58
CA ILE A 361 9.23 -10.01 6.17
C ILE A 361 9.94 -11.11 6.94
N ILE A 362 10.88 -11.81 6.31
CA ILE A 362 11.61 -12.92 6.96
C ILE A 362 12.33 -12.43 8.22
N PRO A 363 13.11 -11.34 8.19
CA PRO A 363 13.72 -10.78 9.39
C PRO A 363 12.72 -10.41 10.49
N LEU A 364 11.56 -9.84 10.13
CA LEU A 364 10.53 -9.45 11.09
C LEU A 364 9.88 -10.66 11.78
N ILE A 365 9.47 -11.67 11.03
CA ILE A 365 8.80 -12.86 11.59
C ILE A 365 9.75 -13.80 12.34
N THR A 366 11.07 -13.70 12.09
CA THR A 366 12.10 -14.51 12.76
C THR A 366 12.77 -13.72 13.89
N VAL A 367 13.71 -12.84 13.55
CA VAL A 367 14.53 -12.05 14.48
C VAL A 367 13.66 -11.05 15.25
N GLY A 368 12.72 -10.39 14.57
CA GLY A 368 11.78 -9.46 15.18
C GLY A 368 10.91 -10.13 16.25
N LEU A 369 10.30 -11.27 15.92
CA LEU A 369 9.53 -12.08 16.86
C LEU A 369 10.38 -12.56 18.05
N TYR A 370 11.58 -13.07 17.80
CA TYR A 370 12.52 -13.44 18.86
C TYR A 370 12.81 -12.26 19.80
N LYS A 371 13.04 -11.07 19.24
CA LYS A 371 13.30 -9.84 20.01
C LYS A 371 12.09 -9.35 20.81
N ILE A 372 10.87 -9.56 20.33
CA ILE A 372 9.64 -9.32 21.10
C ILE A 372 9.62 -10.24 22.33
N ILE A 373 9.73 -11.56 22.10
CA ILE A 373 9.65 -12.58 23.15
C ILE A 373 10.74 -12.40 24.22
N LYS A 374 11.98 -12.09 23.80
CA LYS A 374 13.10 -11.86 24.72
C LYS A 374 12.87 -10.64 25.62
N LYS A 375 12.36 -9.55 25.05
CA LYS A 375 12.14 -8.30 25.79
C LYS A 375 10.96 -8.40 26.77
N ASP A 376 9.94 -9.20 26.44
CA ASP A 376 8.85 -9.53 27.37
C ASP A 376 9.33 -10.33 28.58
N LYS A 377 10.27 -11.28 28.38
CA LYS A 377 10.81 -12.10 29.48
C LYS A 377 11.76 -11.34 30.40
N TYR A 378 12.41 -10.28 29.92
CA TYR A 378 13.43 -9.53 30.68
C TYR A 378 13.30 -8.00 30.48
N PRO A 379 12.26 -7.36 31.03
CA PRO A 379 11.94 -5.96 30.78
C PRO A 379 13.02 -4.95 31.26
N GLY A 380 14.01 -5.36 32.07
CA GLY A 380 15.06 -4.48 32.60
C GLY A 380 16.51 -4.80 32.19
N LYS A 381 16.80 -5.93 31.51
CA LYS A 381 18.20 -6.33 31.17
C LYS A 381 18.64 -5.93 29.76
N SER A 382 17.73 -5.51 28.89
CA SER A 382 18.06 -5.12 27.49
C SER A 382 18.59 -3.70 27.34
N HIS A 383 18.50 -2.87 28.39
CA HIS A 383 19.01 -1.50 28.40
C HIS A 383 20.55 -1.40 28.34
N LEU A 384 21.27 -2.46 28.71
CA LEU A 384 22.74 -2.39 28.84
C LEU A 384 23.52 -2.91 27.61
N SER A 385 22.89 -3.64 26.68
CA SER A 385 23.58 -4.15 25.48
C SER A 385 23.09 -3.52 24.18
N ASP A 386 21.79 -3.28 24.05
CA ASP A 386 21.22 -2.82 22.78
C ASP A 386 21.28 -1.28 22.69
N GLU A 387 20.99 -0.55 23.77
CA GLU A 387 21.10 0.92 23.82
C GLU A 387 22.54 1.40 23.61
N ASP A 388 23.51 0.69 24.19
CA ASP A 388 24.94 0.99 24.06
C ASP A 388 25.48 0.67 22.65
N THR A 389 24.89 -0.31 21.95
CA THR A 389 25.24 -0.62 20.55
C THR A 389 24.55 0.33 19.57
N PHE A 390 23.32 0.76 19.85
CA PHE A 390 22.57 1.70 19.02
C PHE A 390 23.01 3.16 19.19
N GLN A 391 23.43 3.59 20.39
CA GLN A 391 24.03 4.90 20.59
C GLN A 391 25.48 4.98 20.06
N LYS A 392 26.29 3.92 20.17
CA LYS A 392 27.66 3.91 19.61
C LYS A 392 27.72 3.84 18.08
N GLN A 393 26.62 3.51 17.40
CA GLN A 393 26.51 3.53 15.94
C GLN A 393 25.76 4.78 15.41
N ALA A 394 25.37 5.69 16.29
CA ALA A 394 24.71 6.96 15.97
C ALA A 394 25.59 8.20 16.31
N ILE A 395 26.87 7.97 16.58
CA ILE A 395 27.96 8.95 16.63
C ILE A 395 28.91 8.58 15.49
#